data_AF-W4VN97-F1
#
_entry.id   AF-W4VN97-F1
#
_cell.length_a   1.000
_cell.length_b   1.000
_cell.length_c   1.000
_cell.angle_alpha   90.00
_cell.angle_beta   90.00
_cell.angle_gamma   90.00
#
_symmetry.space_group_name_H-M   'P 1'
#
loop_
_entity.id
_entity.type
_entity.pdbx_description
1 polymer ?
#
loop_
_entity_poly.entity_id
_entity_poly.type
_entity_poly.pdbx_seq_one_letter_code
_entity_poly.pdbx_strand_id
1 'polypeptide(L)'
;MAAEFEAPIILMHNREKPMYYSLIDDILTDLKESIQIALDAGVKAEQIIVDPGIGFAKTYEENIKTLQQLDRLRELDYPVLLGTSRKSIIAKTLNLPVDERDEGTGATVCYGMMKGCEIVRVHNVEMNVRMVKMMDKLLGKGGERNG
;
A
#
# COMPACT_ATOMS: atom_id res chain seq x y z
N MET A 1 -19.16 -10.20 -9.14
CA MET A 1 -18.28 -9.54 -10.12
C MET A 1 -16.84 -10.04 -10.05
N ALA A 2 -16.02 -9.75 -9.03
CA ALA A 2 -14.60 -10.19 -9.07
C ALA A 2 -14.43 -11.71 -9.24
N ALA A 3 -15.16 -12.52 -8.45
CA ALA A 3 -15.18 -13.97 -8.58
C ALA A 3 -15.72 -14.45 -9.94
N GLU A 4 -16.81 -13.84 -10.41
CA GLU A 4 -17.46 -14.15 -11.69
C GLU A 4 -16.55 -13.89 -12.90
N PHE A 5 -15.76 -12.82 -12.86
CA PHE A 5 -14.83 -12.45 -13.92
C PHE A 5 -13.43 -13.02 -13.73
N GLU A 6 -13.19 -13.79 -12.67
CA GLU A 6 -11.87 -14.28 -12.27
C GLU A 6 -10.80 -13.18 -12.34
N ALA A 7 -11.11 -12.00 -11.78
CA ALA A 7 -10.25 -10.83 -11.84
C ALA A 7 -9.58 -10.55 -10.49
N PRO A 8 -8.31 -10.07 -10.46
CA PRO A 8 -7.69 -9.57 -9.25
C PRO A 8 -8.48 -8.44 -8.60
N ILE A 9 -8.52 -8.43 -7.28
CA ILE A 9 -9.21 -7.42 -6.46
C ILE A 9 -8.24 -6.80 -5.45
N ILE A 10 -8.33 -5.47 -5.29
CA ILE A 10 -7.60 -4.74 -4.26
C ILE A 10 -8.56 -4.43 -3.12
N LEU A 11 -8.27 -4.98 -1.94
CA LEU A 11 -8.99 -4.73 -0.70
C LEU A 11 -8.26 -3.62 0.06
N MET A 12 -8.76 -2.40 -0.06
CA MET A 12 -8.19 -1.23 0.61
C MET A 12 -8.83 -1.03 1.97
N HIS A 13 -7.99 -0.88 3.00
CA HIS A 13 -8.42 -0.50 4.32
C HIS A 13 -9.15 0.85 4.31
N ASN A 14 -10.34 0.89 4.90
CA ASN A 14 -11.09 2.10 5.11
C ASN A 14 -12.09 1.91 6.27
N ARG A 15 -12.53 3.00 6.90
CA ARG A 15 -13.61 3.00 7.89
C ARG A 15 -14.50 4.22 7.67
N GLU A 16 -15.79 4.09 7.98
CA GLU A 16 -16.69 5.26 8.06
C GLU A 16 -16.33 6.17 9.23
N LYS A 17 -15.97 5.57 10.37
CA LYS A 17 -15.55 6.27 11.60
C LYS A 17 -14.08 5.97 11.90
N PRO A 18 -13.18 6.97 11.87
CA PRO A 18 -11.75 6.80 12.07
C PRO A 18 -11.40 6.71 13.56
N MET A 19 -11.94 5.70 14.26
CA MET A 19 -11.62 5.43 15.65
C MET A 19 -10.86 4.12 15.74
N TYR A 20 -9.68 4.16 16.34
CA TYR A 20 -8.82 2.99 16.53
C TYR A 20 -8.48 2.82 18.00
N TYR A 21 -8.55 1.58 18.48
CA TYR A 21 -8.06 1.23 19.82
C TYR A 21 -6.57 0.86 19.75
N SER A 22 -6.24 -0.05 18.83
CA SER A 22 -4.85 -0.33 18.42
C SER A 22 -4.75 -0.21 16.91
N LEU A 23 -4.29 0.96 16.43
CA LEU A 23 -4.30 1.33 15.00
C LEU A 23 -3.95 0.18 14.04
N ILE A 24 -2.83 -0.50 14.26
CA ILE A 24 -2.35 -1.50 13.30
C ILE A 24 -3.06 -2.83 13.46
N ASP A 25 -3.36 -3.26 14.69
CA ASP A 25 -4.12 -4.49 14.91
C ASP A 25 -5.56 -4.35 14.37
N ASP A 26 -6.14 -3.16 14.53
CA ASP A 26 -7.45 -2.80 13.98
C ASP A 26 -7.43 -2.80 12.44
N ILE A 27 -6.39 -2.23 11.81
CA ILE A 27 -6.22 -2.28 10.34
C ILE A 27 -6.11 -3.73 9.85
N LEU A 28 -5.32 -4.56 10.54
CA LEU A 28 -5.16 -5.97 10.19
C LEU A 28 -6.48 -6.72 10.34
N THR A 29 -7.26 -6.42 11.38
CA THR A 29 -8.57 -7.03 11.63
C THR A 29 -9.56 -6.67 10.51
N ASP A 30 -9.68 -5.39 10.17
CA ASP A 30 -10.57 -4.93 9.10
C ASP A 30 -10.21 -5.54 7.73
N LEU A 31 -8.90 -5.66 7.44
CA LEU A 31 -8.43 -6.28 6.21
C LEU A 31 -8.73 -7.78 6.20
N LYS A 32 -8.57 -8.49 7.31
CA LYS A 32 -8.95 -9.91 7.44
C LYS A 32 -10.44 -10.12 7.20
N GLU A 33 -11.28 -9.25 7.74
CA GLU A 33 -12.73 -9.28 7.48
C GLU A 33 -13.03 -9.09 5.99
N SER A 34 -12.39 -8.11 5.36
CA SER A 34 -12.54 -7.85 3.91
C SER A 34 -12.06 -9.04 3.06
N ILE A 35 -10.95 -9.67 3.44
CA ILE A 35 -10.41 -10.87 2.79
C ILE A 35 -11.44 -12.00 2.91
N GLN A 36 -11.99 -12.23 4.10
CA GLN A 36 -12.97 -13.30 4.32
C GLN A 36 -14.22 -13.10 3.45
N ILE A 37 -14.73 -11.86 3.35
CA ILE A 37 -15.85 -11.54 2.46
C ILE A 37 -15.54 -11.89 1.01
N ALA A 38 -14.33 -11.59 0.53
CA ALA A 38 -13.92 -11.90 -0.84
C ALA A 38 -13.81 -13.41 -1.08
N LEU A 39 -13.22 -14.15 -0.13
CA LEU A 39 -13.09 -15.61 -0.19
C LEU A 39 -14.47 -16.30 -0.16
N ASP A 40 -15.36 -15.87 0.73
CA ASP A 40 -16.73 -16.40 0.85
C ASP A 40 -17.55 -16.13 -0.43
N ALA A 41 -17.25 -15.04 -1.13
CA ALA A 41 -17.83 -14.72 -2.43
C ALA A 41 -17.20 -15.49 -3.61
N GLY A 42 -16.21 -16.35 -3.36
CA GLY A 42 -15.56 -17.21 -4.36
C GLY A 42 -14.36 -16.60 -5.07
N VAL A 43 -13.80 -15.48 -4.58
CA VAL A 43 -12.54 -14.93 -5.10
C VAL A 43 -11.39 -15.85 -4.67
N LYS A 44 -10.49 -16.20 -5.60
CA LYS A 44 -9.34 -17.05 -5.28
C LYS A 44 -8.29 -16.25 -4.50
N ALA A 45 -7.60 -16.88 -3.56
CA ALA A 45 -6.65 -16.19 -2.68
C ALA A 45 -5.53 -15.48 -3.46
N GLU A 46 -5.03 -16.10 -4.52
CA GLU A 46 -4.01 -15.56 -5.43
C GLU A 46 -4.47 -14.32 -6.22
N GLN A 47 -5.76 -13.98 -6.17
CA GLN A 47 -6.35 -12.80 -6.80
C GLN A 47 -6.53 -11.63 -5.83
N ILE A 48 -6.21 -11.81 -4.55
CA ILE A 48 -6.40 -10.78 -3.53
C ILE A 48 -5.09 -9.99 -3.33
N ILE A 49 -5.23 -8.67 -3.35
CA ILE A 49 -4.18 -7.70 -3.01
C ILE A 49 -4.72 -6.84 -1.88
N VAL A 50 -3.90 -6.48 -0.90
CA VAL A 50 -4.30 -5.59 0.21
C VAL A 50 -3.65 -4.21 0.08
N ASP A 51 -4.37 -3.16 0.49
CA ASP A 51 -3.84 -1.79 0.57
C ASP A 51 -4.11 -1.20 1.97
N PRO A 52 -3.10 -0.65 2.69
CA PRO A 52 -3.26 -0.05 4.01
C PRO A 52 -4.13 1.22 4.04
N GLY A 53 -4.56 1.73 2.88
CA GLY A 53 -5.47 2.87 2.78
C GLY A 53 -4.85 4.15 3.35
N ILE A 54 -3.58 4.44 3.03
CA ILE A 54 -2.94 5.69 3.48
C ILE A 54 -3.77 6.89 3.03
N GLY A 55 -4.07 7.84 3.91
CA GLY A 55 -4.90 9.00 3.64
C GLY A 55 -6.41 8.74 3.71
N PHE A 56 -6.84 7.53 4.08
CA PHE A 56 -8.25 7.19 4.31
C PHE A 56 -8.48 6.79 5.76
N ALA A 57 -9.54 7.34 6.35
CA ALA A 57 -9.97 7.11 7.74
C ALA A 57 -8.86 7.25 8.79
N LYS A 58 -7.82 8.06 8.53
CA LYS A 58 -6.64 8.20 9.40
C LYS A 58 -6.24 9.66 9.50
N THR A 59 -5.88 10.10 10.70
CA THR A 59 -5.18 11.37 10.96
C THR A 59 -3.78 11.35 10.34
N TYR A 60 -3.10 12.50 10.35
CA TYR A 60 -1.72 12.57 9.85
C TYR A 60 -0.79 11.62 10.61
N GLU A 61 -0.83 11.64 11.94
CA GLU A 61 0.03 10.79 12.79
C GLU A 61 -0.27 9.31 12.60
N GLU A 62 -1.55 8.94 12.45
CA GLU A 62 -1.93 7.56 12.17
C GLU A 62 -1.41 7.12 10.80
N ASN A 63 -1.46 7.97 9.78
CA ASN A 63 -0.87 7.64 8.48
C ASN A 63 0.65 7.43 8.56
N ILE A 64 1.36 8.26 9.32
CA ILE A 64 2.80 8.08 9.56
C ILE A 64 3.05 6.76 10.28
N LYS A 65 2.30 6.46 11.33
CA LYS A 65 2.41 5.21 12.09
C LYS A 65 2.11 3.98 11.21
N THR A 66 1.09 4.04 10.35
CA THR A 66 0.79 2.98 9.38
C THR A 66 1.93 2.79 8.39
N LEU A 67 2.50 3.86 7.84
CA LEU A 67 3.68 3.74 6.97
C LEU A 67 4.85 3.09 7.72
N GLN A 68 5.13 3.51 8.94
CA GLN A 68 6.23 2.99 9.75
C GLN A 68 6.12 1.50 10.07
N GLN A 69 4.89 0.97 10.14
CA GLN A 69 4.57 -0.42 10.48
C GLN A 69 4.03 -1.22 9.28
N LEU A 70 4.29 -0.81 8.04
CA LEU A 70 3.84 -1.52 6.83
C LEU A 70 4.25 -3.00 6.79
N ASP A 71 5.36 -3.36 7.40
CA ASP A 71 5.85 -4.74 7.50
C ASP A 71 4.87 -5.67 8.24
N ARG A 72 4.03 -5.13 9.13
CA ARG A 72 2.96 -5.88 9.81
C ARG A 72 1.92 -6.43 8.83
N LEU A 73 1.69 -5.77 7.69
CA LEU A 73 0.70 -6.25 6.70
C LEU A 73 1.12 -7.57 6.05
N ARG A 74 2.40 -7.94 6.10
CA ARG A 74 2.87 -9.24 5.61
C ARG A 74 2.31 -10.42 6.42
N GLU A 75 1.83 -10.19 7.64
CA GLU A 75 1.12 -11.21 8.44
C GLU A 75 -0.17 -11.69 7.78
N LEU A 76 -0.69 -10.96 6.80
CA LEU A 76 -1.88 -11.35 6.04
C LEU A 76 -1.55 -12.38 4.94
N ASP A 77 -0.28 -12.51 4.53
CA ASP A 77 0.16 -13.40 3.45
C ASP A 77 -0.47 -13.08 2.07
N TYR A 78 -0.69 -11.79 1.80
CA TYR A 78 -1.15 -11.28 0.50
C TYR A 78 -0.24 -10.16 -0.02
N PRO A 79 -0.13 -9.98 -1.35
CA PRO A 79 0.59 -8.86 -1.92
C PRO A 79 0.06 -7.52 -1.43
N VAL A 80 0.97 -6.60 -1.10
CA VAL A 80 0.62 -5.28 -0.58
C VAL A 80 0.82 -4.20 -1.65
N LEU A 81 -0.25 -3.47 -1.94
CA LEU A 81 -0.24 -2.26 -2.75
C LEU A 81 -0.12 -1.02 -1.86
N LEU A 82 0.77 -0.09 -2.21
CA LEU A 82 0.93 1.19 -1.52
C LEU A 82 0.51 2.36 -2.41
N GLY A 83 -0.52 3.08 -1.99
CA GLY A 83 -0.96 4.32 -2.61
C GLY A 83 -0.64 5.55 -1.76
N THR A 84 0.49 6.22 -1.98
CA THR A 84 0.91 7.43 -1.23
C THR A 84 1.05 8.68 -2.09
N SER A 85 1.04 8.52 -3.41
CA SER A 85 1.40 9.59 -4.35
C SER A 85 0.56 10.86 -4.20
N ARG A 86 1.26 11.98 -4.01
CA ARG A 86 0.73 13.36 -3.84
C ARG A 86 -0.27 13.56 -2.69
N LYS A 87 -0.38 12.58 -1.77
CA LYS A 87 -1.31 12.66 -0.65
C LYS A 87 -0.94 13.75 0.36
N SER A 88 -1.93 14.14 1.16
CA SER A 88 -1.82 15.19 2.19
C SER A 88 -0.76 14.90 3.25
N ILE A 89 -0.37 13.63 3.44
CA ILE A 89 0.74 13.26 4.33
C ILE A 89 2.05 13.96 3.89
N ILE A 90 2.38 13.89 2.59
CA ILE A 90 3.58 14.53 2.04
C ILE A 90 3.47 16.05 2.16
N ALA A 91 2.28 16.60 1.87
CA ALA A 91 2.00 18.02 2.02
C ALA A 91 2.33 18.53 3.42
N LYS A 92 1.87 17.79 4.45
CA LYS A 92 2.02 18.16 5.85
C LYS A 92 3.45 17.98 6.34
N THR A 93 4.15 16.94 5.87
CA THR A 93 5.54 16.68 6.25
C THR A 93 6.50 17.70 5.63
N LEU A 94 6.32 18.04 4.35
CA LEU A 94 7.27 18.88 3.60
C LEU A 94 6.82 20.34 3.46
N ASN A 95 5.57 20.65 3.83
CA ASN A 95 4.93 21.95 3.60
C ASN A 95 4.91 22.37 2.12
N LEU A 96 4.52 21.44 1.23
CA LEU A 96 4.53 21.62 -0.23
C LEU A 96 3.13 21.53 -0.88
N PRO A 97 2.86 22.32 -1.94
CA PRO A 97 1.65 22.20 -2.76
C PRO A 97 1.65 20.86 -3.52
N VAL A 98 0.52 20.49 -4.15
CA VAL A 98 0.28 19.13 -4.68
C VAL A 98 1.19 18.74 -5.84
N ASP A 99 1.59 19.72 -6.64
CA ASP A 99 2.46 19.64 -7.81
C ASP A 99 3.95 19.50 -7.45
N GLU A 100 4.33 19.78 -6.21
CA GLU A 100 5.71 19.70 -5.70
C GLU A 100 5.91 18.49 -4.75
N ARG A 101 5.10 17.43 -4.87
CA ARG A 101 5.13 16.27 -3.95
C ARG A 101 5.77 15.03 -4.53
N ASP A 102 6.39 15.14 -5.70
CA ASP A 102 6.87 13.97 -6.42
C ASP A 102 8.10 13.36 -5.68
N GLU A 103 8.99 14.17 -5.11
CA GLU A 103 10.11 13.69 -4.29
C GLU A 103 9.64 13.01 -3.01
N GLY A 104 8.68 13.62 -2.30
CA GLY A 104 8.08 13.02 -1.11
C GLY A 104 7.31 11.73 -1.45
N THR A 105 6.68 11.66 -2.63
CA THR A 105 6.07 10.44 -3.15
C THR A 105 7.14 9.37 -3.32
N GLY A 106 8.24 9.69 -3.99
CA GLY A 106 9.37 8.80 -4.19
C GLY A 106 9.92 8.24 -2.88
N ALA A 107 10.09 9.09 -1.88
CA ALA A 107 10.54 8.67 -0.55
C ALA A 107 9.59 7.63 0.07
N THR A 108 8.27 7.85 0.02
CA THR A 108 7.28 6.88 0.54
C THR A 108 7.25 5.58 -0.26
N VAL A 109 7.46 5.63 -1.58
CA VAL A 109 7.55 4.46 -2.45
C VAL A 109 8.75 3.61 -2.08
N CYS A 110 9.95 4.19 -2.02
CA CYS A 110 11.17 3.48 -1.65
C CYS A 110 11.05 2.88 -0.24
N TYR A 111 10.53 3.65 0.72
CA TYR A 111 10.32 3.16 2.09
C TYR A 111 9.32 1.98 2.12
N GLY A 112 8.20 2.10 1.40
CA GLY A 112 7.22 1.02 1.26
C GLY A 112 7.81 -0.26 0.69
N MET A 113 8.65 -0.16 -0.34
CA MET A 113 9.35 -1.30 -0.92
C MET A 113 10.30 -1.97 0.08
N MET A 114 11.06 -1.19 0.85
CA MET A 114 11.90 -1.73 1.94
C MET A 114 11.06 -2.44 3.01
N LYS A 115 9.85 -1.96 3.25
CA LYS A 115 8.88 -2.55 4.17
C LYS A 115 8.10 -3.73 3.57
N GLY A 116 8.32 -4.08 2.31
CA GLY A 116 7.81 -5.28 1.67
C GLY A 116 6.58 -5.07 0.79
N CYS A 117 6.20 -3.82 0.48
CA CYS A 117 5.19 -3.59 -0.55
C CYS A 117 5.68 -4.07 -1.93
N GLU A 118 4.76 -4.59 -2.72
CA GLU A 118 5.03 -5.18 -4.04
C GLU A 118 4.50 -4.32 -5.17
N ILE A 119 3.43 -3.57 -4.91
CA ILE A 119 2.78 -2.72 -5.91
C ILE A 119 2.75 -1.29 -5.40
N VAL A 120 2.99 -0.32 -6.27
CA VAL A 120 2.88 1.10 -5.94
C VAL A 120 1.92 1.79 -6.91
N ARG A 121 1.02 2.62 -6.37
CA ARG A 121 0.08 3.43 -7.15
C ARG A 121 0.53 4.89 -7.15
N VAL A 122 0.88 5.40 -8.33
CA VAL A 122 1.57 6.69 -8.50
C VAL A 122 1.01 7.52 -9.65
N HIS A 123 1.13 8.85 -9.56
CA HIS A 123 0.75 9.77 -10.64
C HIS A 123 1.91 10.00 -11.61
N ASN A 124 3.12 10.28 -11.09
CA ASN A 124 4.33 10.43 -11.91
C ASN A 124 4.96 9.05 -12.16
N VAL A 125 4.51 8.39 -13.21
CA VAL A 125 4.94 7.02 -13.55
C VAL A 125 6.42 6.97 -13.92
N GLU A 126 6.89 7.88 -14.77
CA GLU A 126 8.27 7.85 -15.28
C GLU A 126 9.30 7.92 -14.14
N MET A 127 9.12 8.85 -13.20
CA MET A 127 10.01 9.01 -12.05
C MET A 127 9.98 7.78 -11.13
N ASN A 128 8.78 7.29 -10.80
CA ASN A 128 8.66 6.15 -9.87
C ASN A 128 9.14 4.84 -10.49
N VAL A 129 9.00 4.61 -11.80
CA VAL A 129 9.59 3.45 -12.48
C VAL A 129 11.11 3.45 -12.33
N ARG A 130 11.77 4.61 -12.43
CA ARG A 130 13.23 4.71 -12.20
C ARG A 130 13.60 4.38 -10.75
N MET A 131 12.83 4.89 -9.79
CA MET A 131 13.05 4.61 -8.36
C MET A 131 12.82 3.14 -8.03
N VAL A 132 11.72 2.54 -8.48
CA VAL A 132 11.39 1.12 -8.29
C VAL A 132 12.49 0.23 -8.88
N LYS A 133 12.95 0.49 -10.12
CA LYS A 133 14.06 -0.26 -10.73
C LYS A 133 15.33 -0.22 -9.89
N MET A 134 15.67 0.94 -9.33
CA MET A 134 16.84 1.07 -8.47
C MET A 134 16.63 0.31 -7.13
N MET A 135 15.45 0.43 -6.53
CA MET A 135 15.10 -0.26 -5.30
C MET A 135 15.07 -1.78 -5.46
N ASP A 136 14.55 -2.30 -6.57
CA ASP A 136 14.57 -3.74 -6.87
C ASP A 136 16.01 -4.27 -6.86
N LYS A 137 16.94 -3.55 -7.53
CA LYS A 137 18.36 -3.93 -7.54
C LYS A 137 18.98 -3.90 -6.14
N LEU A 138 18.67 -2.89 -5.33
CA LEU A 138 19.18 -2.76 -3.96
C LEU A 138 18.60 -3.82 -3.01
N LEU A 139 17.35 -4.20 -3.20
CA LEU A 139 16.65 -5.22 -2.39
C LEU A 139 16.93 -6.65 -2.86
N GLY A 140 17.74 -6.84 -3.91
CA GLY A 140 18.02 -8.15 -4.48
C GLY A 140 16.82 -8.79 -5.18
N LYS A 141 15.79 -7.99 -5.52
CA LYS A 141 14.66 -8.44 -6.33
C LYS A 141 15.10 -8.46 -7.80
N GLY A 142 14.90 -9.58 -8.48
CA GLY A 142 15.30 -9.76 -9.87
C GLY A 142 16.70 -10.35 -10.06
N GLY A 143 16.99 -11.47 -9.39
CA GLY A 143 18.04 -12.38 -9.84
C GLY A 143 17.89 -12.69 -11.34
N GLU A 144 19.03 -12.77 -12.04
CA GLU A 144 19.18 -12.86 -13.50
C GLU A 144 18.06 -13.68 -14.16
N ARG A 145 17.22 -13.02 -14.97
CA ARG A 145 16.67 -13.70 -16.14
C ARG A 145 17.84 -13.82 -17.11
N ASN A 146 18.52 -14.97 -17.06
CA ASN A 146 19.47 -15.38 -18.09
C ASN A 146 18.82 -15.19 -19.47
N GLY A 147 19.45 -14.37 -20.29
CA GLY A 147 19.09 -14.07 -21.67
C GLY A 147 20.18 -13.22 -22.31
#